data_AF-A0AA96HME7-F1
#
_entry.id   AF-A0AA96HME7-F1
#
_cell.length_a   1.000
_cell.length_b   1.000
_cell.length_c   1.000
_cell.angle_alpha   90.00
_cell.angle_beta   90.00
_cell.angle_gamma   90.00
#
_symmetry.space_group_name_H-M   'P 1'
#
loop_
_entity.id
_entity.type
_entity.pdbx_description
1 polymer ?
#
loop_
_entity_poly.entity_id
_entity_poly.type
_entity_poly.pdbx_seq_one_letter_code
_entity_poly.pdbx_strand_id
1 'polypeptide(L)'
;MKKLGIAGLVAFYLCVFPMVNLWALAITDVGGIDSFIASADLGNSGDATEEAWVESILGYDVDYMTSYDSFGSDWTLLDGESDVYAAELSGSPSHFLIKIGTGGTDLLSHYLFENNEDFTWAVVDFSDAGIDFAENNISISRISHVGEFGDLIEVTEPSSIALIILGTIGLMIQRRRFAVSKVR
;
A
#
# COMPACT_ATOMS: atom_id res chain seq x y z
N MET A 1 19.16 -44.23 -40.38
CA MET A 1 19.02 -43.64 -39.03
C MET A 1 19.66 -42.25 -39.05
N LYS A 2 18.86 -41.18 -39.01
CA LYS A 2 19.32 -39.79 -39.12
C LYS A 2 19.86 -39.35 -37.76
N LYS A 3 21.15 -39.01 -37.65
CA LYS A 3 21.72 -38.44 -36.42
C LYS A 3 21.49 -36.94 -36.43
N LEU A 4 20.58 -36.49 -35.57
CA LEU A 4 20.21 -35.09 -35.31
C LEU A 4 21.48 -34.31 -34.92
N GLY A 5 21.74 -33.20 -35.62
CA GLY A 5 22.89 -32.33 -35.36
C GLY A 5 22.72 -31.58 -34.05
N ILE A 6 23.76 -31.61 -33.23
CA ILE A 6 23.90 -30.96 -31.92
C ILE A 6 23.63 -29.44 -31.97
N ALA A 7 23.68 -28.83 -33.17
CA ALA A 7 23.35 -27.43 -33.39
C ALA A 7 21.87 -27.06 -33.10
N GLY A 8 20.94 -28.02 -33.16
CA GLY A 8 19.53 -27.77 -32.86
C GLY A 8 19.22 -27.59 -31.37
N LEU A 9 20.09 -28.03 -30.46
CA LEU A 9 19.83 -28.07 -29.03
C LEU A 9 20.28 -26.79 -28.30
N VAL A 10 21.26 -26.06 -28.85
CA VAL A 10 21.72 -24.77 -28.31
C VAL A 10 20.80 -23.62 -28.71
N ALA A 11 20.16 -23.68 -29.87
CA ALA A 11 19.23 -22.64 -30.34
C ALA A 11 17.87 -22.65 -29.62
N PHE A 12 17.49 -23.76 -28.97
CA PHE A 12 16.20 -23.86 -28.27
C PHE A 12 16.25 -23.30 -26.84
N TYR A 13 17.44 -23.17 -26.24
CA TYR A 13 17.60 -22.65 -24.87
C TYR A 13 17.64 -21.11 -24.79
N LEU A 14 17.82 -20.41 -25.92
CA LEU A 14 17.87 -18.94 -25.99
C LEU A 14 16.49 -18.28 -26.16
N CYS A 15 15.44 -19.05 -26.45
CA CYS A 15 14.09 -18.52 -26.72
C CYS A 15 13.11 -18.66 -25.54
N VAL A 16 13.58 -19.12 -24.37
CA VAL A 16 12.76 -19.22 -23.15
C VAL A 16 13.43 -18.45 -22.02
N PHE A 17 13.84 -17.21 -22.28
CA PHE A 17 13.88 -16.25 -21.20
C PHE A 17 12.43 -15.82 -20.97
N PRO A 18 11.80 -16.15 -19.82
CA PRO A 18 10.63 -15.40 -19.44
C PRO A 18 11.07 -13.94 -19.37
N MET A 19 10.51 -13.09 -20.23
CA MET A 19 10.49 -11.66 -19.98
C MET A 19 9.76 -11.52 -18.66
N VAL A 20 10.51 -11.43 -17.57
CA VAL A 20 10.02 -10.86 -16.32
C VAL A 20 9.74 -9.41 -16.67
N ASN A 21 8.49 -9.11 -16.96
CA ASN A 21 8.03 -7.73 -16.92
C ASN A 21 8.07 -7.38 -15.42
N LEU A 22 9.15 -6.75 -14.99
CA LEU A 22 9.18 -6.06 -13.72
C LEU A 22 8.30 -4.82 -13.95
N TRP A 23 7.02 -4.92 -13.61
CA TRP A 23 6.18 -3.73 -13.55
C TRP A 23 6.70 -2.94 -12.37
N ALA A 24 7.23 -1.75 -12.63
CA ALA A 24 7.57 -0.81 -11.59
C ALA A 24 6.26 -0.27 -10.99
N LEU A 25 6.21 -0.14 -9.67
CA LEU A 25 5.03 0.36 -8.96
C LEU A 25 4.97 1.88 -9.14
N ALA A 26 3.92 2.39 -9.76
CA ALA A 26 3.75 3.83 -9.95
C ALA A 26 2.88 4.43 -8.84
N ILE A 27 3.03 5.73 -8.57
CA ILE A 27 2.21 6.45 -7.58
C ILE A 27 0.69 6.31 -7.86
N THR A 28 0.30 6.22 -9.13
CA THR A 28 -1.10 6.04 -9.54
C THR A 28 -1.67 4.67 -9.16
N ASP A 29 -0.82 3.69 -8.86
CA ASP A 29 -1.23 2.34 -8.47
C ASP A 29 -1.47 2.20 -6.96
N VAL A 30 -1.01 3.18 -6.16
CA VAL A 30 -0.99 3.13 -4.68
C VAL A 30 -1.71 4.31 -4.01
N GLY A 31 -2.50 5.08 -4.76
CA GLY A 31 -3.35 6.14 -4.22
C GLY A 31 -2.71 7.52 -4.16
N GLY A 32 -1.49 7.67 -3.63
CA GLY A 32 -0.86 9.00 -3.46
C GLY A 32 0.10 9.00 -2.27
N ILE A 33 0.74 10.13 -1.95
CA ILE A 33 1.67 10.23 -0.81
C ILE A 33 0.91 10.55 0.48
N ASP A 34 1.20 9.81 1.54
CA ASP A 34 0.66 9.98 2.89
C ASP A 34 1.36 11.12 3.65
N SER A 35 0.62 11.78 4.54
CA SER A 35 1.11 12.98 5.21
C SER A 35 1.84 12.65 6.51
N PHE A 36 3.08 13.11 6.64
CA PHE A 36 3.80 13.03 7.91
C PHE A 36 3.17 13.95 8.97
N ILE A 37 2.95 13.41 10.17
CA ILE A 37 2.34 14.14 11.30
C ILE A 37 3.38 14.48 12.37
N ALA A 38 4.03 13.44 12.90
CA ALA A 38 4.88 13.57 14.08
C ALA A 38 5.87 12.41 14.19
N SER A 39 6.95 12.64 14.94
CA SER A 39 7.92 11.61 15.29
C SER A 39 8.37 11.72 16.73
N ALA A 40 8.77 10.58 17.32
CA ALA A 40 9.21 10.52 18.71
C ALA A 40 10.12 9.32 18.98
N ASP A 41 10.86 9.41 20.08
CA ASP A 41 11.52 8.26 20.69
C ASP A 41 10.69 7.72 21.84
N LEU A 42 9.98 6.62 21.58
CA LEU A 42 9.26 5.90 22.61
C LEU A 42 10.20 4.89 23.26
N GLY A 43 10.28 4.92 24.60
CA GLY A 43 11.10 3.98 25.37
C GLY A 43 10.59 2.53 25.32
N ASN A 44 9.37 2.33 24.81
CA ASN A 44 8.74 1.04 24.57
C ASN A 44 7.82 1.13 23.34
N SER A 45 7.66 0.01 22.64
CA SER A 45 6.79 -0.15 21.46
C SER A 45 5.69 -1.18 21.73
N GLY A 46 5.14 -1.15 22.94
CA GLY A 46 3.94 -1.93 23.24
C GLY A 46 2.73 -1.17 22.73
N ASP A 47 1.73 -1.87 22.21
CA ASP A 47 0.54 -1.31 21.56
C ASP A 47 -0.06 -0.16 22.38
N ALA A 48 -0.30 -0.37 23.68
CA ALA A 48 -0.84 0.65 24.58
C ALA A 48 0.05 1.90 24.76
N THR A 49 1.37 1.78 24.59
CA THR A 49 2.30 2.93 24.62
C THR A 49 2.24 3.72 23.33
N GLU A 50 2.19 3.02 22.20
CA GLU A 50 2.08 3.62 20.87
C GLU A 50 0.71 4.29 20.68
N GLU A 51 -0.38 3.61 21.07
CA GLU A 51 -1.75 4.14 21.10
C GLU A 51 -1.83 5.43 21.89
N ALA A 52 -1.43 5.41 23.16
CA ALA A 52 -1.47 6.59 24.01
C ALA A 52 -0.60 7.75 23.47
N TRP A 53 0.50 7.45 22.78
CA TRP A 53 1.30 8.46 22.12
C TRP A 53 0.54 9.05 20.93
N VAL A 54 0.01 8.21 20.04
CA VAL A 54 -0.77 8.64 18.87
C VAL A 54 -1.97 9.49 19.30
N GLU A 55 -2.77 9.04 20.26
CA GLU A 55 -3.89 9.81 20.83
C GLU A 55 -3.45 11.17 21.37
N SER A 56 -2.27 11.24 22.00
CA SER A 56 -1.73 12.50 22.51
C SER A 56 -1.35 13.50 21.41
N ILE A 57 -0.96 12.99 20.23
CA ILE A 57 -0.64 13.82 19.05
C ILE A 57 -1.93 14.26 18.35
N LEU A 58 -2.88 13.35 18.17
CA LEU A 58 -4.12 13.60 17.45
C LEU A 58 -5.14 14.42 18.27
N GLY A 59 -5.10 14.30 19.59
CA GLY A 59 -6.02 14.99 20.51
C GLY A 59 -7.39 14.33 20.64
N TYR A 60 -7.52 13.08 20.22
CA TYR A 60 -8.70 12.23 20.35
C TYR A 60 -8.31 10.75 20.44
N ASP A 61 -9.21 9.93 20.98
CA ASP A 61 -9.00 8.49 21.16
C ASP A 61 -9.05 7.76 19.81
N VAL A 62 -8.14 6.81 19.57
CA VAL A 62 -8.08 6.00 18.35
C VAL A 62 -7.89 4.53 18.68
N ASP A 63 -8.59 3.66 17.95
CA ASP A 63 -8.44 2.22 18.13
C ASP A 63 -7.14 1.72 17.46
N TYR A 64 -6.31 1.04 18.25
CA TYR A 64 -5.18 0.26 17.72
C TYR A 64 -5.70 -0.99 17.01
N MET A 65 -5.66 -1.01 15.68
CA MET A 65 -6.26 -2.08 14.87
C MET A 65 -5.40 -3.34 14.85
N THR A 66 -4.13 -3.16 14.47
CA THR A 66 -3.18 -4.26 14.30
C THR A 66 -1.75 -3.72 14.29
N SER A 67 -0.80 -4.60 14.60
CA SER A 67 0.63 -4.35 14.43
C SER A 67 1.31 -5.57 13.86
N TYR A 68 2.38 -5.35 13.12
CA TYR A 68 3.18 -6.44 12.59
C TYR A 68 4.63 -6.02 12.36
N ASP A 69 5.51 -7.02 12.40
CA ASP A 69 6.88 -6.87 11.96
C ASP A 69 6.89 -6.57 10.46
N SER A 70 7.56 -5.49 10.07
CA SER A 70 7.77 -5.10 8.68
C SER A 70 9.27 -4.97 8.43
N PHE A 71 9.69 -5.35 7.22
CA PHE A 71 11.07 -5.33 6.79
C PHE A 71 11.20 -4.48 5.54
N GLY A 72 12.40 -3.96 5.26
CA GLY A 72 12.62 -3.16 4.05
C GLY A 72 12.36 -3.90 2.72
N SER A 73 12.20 -5.22 2.72
CA SER A 73 11.75 -5.98 1.54
C SER A 73 10.26 -5.79 1.22
N ASP A 74 9.48 -5.35 2.20
CA ASP A 74 8.05 -5.11 2.08
C ASP A 74 7.78 -3.71 1.48
N TRP A 75 8.80 -2.87 1.44
CA TRP A 75 8.76 -1.51 0.94
C TRP A 75 9.37 -1.43 -0.46
N THR A 76 8.61 -0.90 -1.41
CA THR A 76 9.01 -0.74 -2.80
C THR A 76 9.20 0.74 -3.11
N LEU A 77 10.38 1.10 -3.63
CA LEU A 77 10.62 2.45 -4.18
C LEU A 77 9.71 2.66 -5.39
N LEU A 78 8.97 3.77 -5.41
CA LEU A 78 8.08 4.09 -6.52
C LEU A 78 8.86 4.49 -7.78
N ASP A 79 8.30 4.18 -8.95
CA ASP A 79 8.92 4.51 -10.23
C ASP A 79 9.03 6.02 -10.42
N GLY A 80 10.23 6.49 -10.77
CA GLY A 80 10.52 7.91 -10.96
C GLY A 80 10.87 8.68 -9.68
N GLU A 81 10.80 8.05 -8.50
CA GLU A 81 11.06 8.69 -7.21
C GLU A 81 12.43 8.27 -6.62
N SER A 82 12.95 9.06 -5.68
CA SER A 82 14.24 8.82 -5.00
C SER A 82 14.10 8.31 -3.56
N ASP A 83 12.98 8.65 -2.93
CA ASP A 83 12.77 8.65 -1.48
C ASP A 83 11.32 8.34 -1.10
N VAL A 84 10.44 8.14 -2.09
CA VAL A 84 9.05 7.76 -1.89
C VAL A 84 8.92 6.24 -2.03
N TYR A 85 8.55 5.59 -0.92
CA TYR A 85 8.36 4.15 -0.86
C TYR A 85 6.92 3.80 -0.52
N ALA A 86 6.44 2.70 -1.08
CA ALA A 86 5.13 2.16 -0.79
C ALA A 86 5.21 0.75 -0.19
N ALA A 87 4.34 0.45 0.77
CA ALA A 87 4.10 -0.87 1.32
C ALA A 87 2.60 -1.13 1.48
N GLU A 88 2.18 -2.36 1.26
CA GLU A 88 0.79 -2.76 1.47
C GLU A 88 0.51 -2.85 2.98
N LEU A 89 -0.61 -2.27 3.41
CA LEU A 89 -1.10 -2.32 4.78
C LEU A 89 -1.95 -3.58 4.98
N SER A 90 -1.97 -4.12 6.19
CA SER A 90 -2.77 -5.29 6.52
C SER A 90 -4.27 -4.97 6.63
N GLY A 91 -4.60 -3.73 6.99
CA GLY A 91 -5.96 -3.23 7.14
C GLY A 91 -6.31 -2.13 6.15
N SER A 92 -7.08 -1.16 6.63
CA SER A 92 -7.36 0.09 5.92
C SER A 92 -7.38 1.25 6.91
N PRO A 93 -6.26 1.50 7.61
CA PRO A 93 -6.24 2.41 8.73
C PRO A 93 -6.24 3.86 8.27
N SER A 94 -6.87 4.73 9.05
CA SER A 94 -6.78 6.18 8.85
C SER A 94 -5.38 6.74 9.13
N HIS A 95 -4.63 6.08 10.01
CA HIS A 95 -3.29 6.49 10.42
C HIS A 95 -2.41 5.26 10.60
N PHE A 96 -1.12 5.40 10.33
CA PHE A 96 -0.16 4.34 10.60
C PHE A 96 1.13 4.89 11.18
N LEU A 97 1.78 4.05 11.97
CA LEU A 97 3.06 4.32 12.60
C LEU A 97 4.10 3.42 11.97
N ILE A 98 5.24 3.99 11.59
CA ILE A 98 6.42 3.25 11.18
C ILE A 98 7.47 3.36 12.27
N LYS A 99 8.00 2.21 12.66
CA LYS A 99 9.16 2.14 13.55
C LYS A 99 10.42 1.79 12.77
N ILE A 100 11.45 2.60 12.95
CA ILE A 100 12.78 2.37 12.40
C ILE A 100 13.81 2.11 13.49
N GLY A 101 14.74 1.20 13.21
CA GLY A 101 15.94 1.02 14.01
C GLY A 101 16.91 2.17 13.80
N THR A 102 17.04 3.06 14.79
CA THR A 102 17.95 4.21 14.77
C THR A 102 19.42 3.75 14.76
N GLY A 103 19.73 2.70 15.53
CA GLY A 103 21.05 2.07 15.58
C GLY A 103 22.20 3.05 15.84
N GLY A 104 21.95 4.02 16.73
CA GLY A 104 22.93 5.00 17.21
C GLY A 104 23.01 6.28 16.38
N THR A 105 22.08 6.53 15.45
CA THR A 105 21.89 7.84 14.82
C THR A 105 21.06 8.77 15.71
N ASP A 106 21.02 10.06 15.36
CA ASP A 106 20.15 11.06 16.00
C ASP A 106 18.71 11.03 15.46
N LEU A 107 18.36 10.01 14.66
CA LEU A 107 17.00 9.81 14.17
C LEU A 107 16.11 9.34 15.31
N LEU A 108 14.84 9.73 15.23
CA LEU A 108 13.80 9.22 16.11
C LEU A 108 13.42 7.81 15.68
N SER A 109 12.74 7.06 16.55
CA SER A 109 12.40 5.66 16.30
C SER A 109 10.98 5.45 15.79
N HIS A 110 10.04 6.35 16.08
CA HIS A 110 8.63 6.21 15.71
C HIS A 110 8.19 7.41 14.89
N TYR A 111 7.49 7.14 13.78
CA TYR A 111 7.01 8.15 12.84
C TYR A 111 5.54 7.87 12.53
N LEU A 112 4.68 8.87 12.71
CA LEU A 112 3.24 8.80 12.52
C LEU A 112 2.85 9.50 11.21
N PHE A 113 1.98 8.85 10.45
CA PHE A 113 1.46 9.33 9.17
C PHE A 113 -0.07 9.26 9.13
N GLU A 114 -0.68 10.17 8.38
CA GLU A 114 -2.10 10.17 8.00
C GLU A 114 -2.24 9.51 6.63
N ASN A 115 -3.11 8.51 6.52
CA ASN A 115 -3.40 7.84 5.27
C ASN A 115 -4.50 8.61 4.50
N ASN A 116 -4.20 9.07 3.30
CA ASN A 116 -5.02 10.11 2.64
C ASN A 116 -5.88 9.62 1.47
N GLU A 117 -5.41 8.66 0.67
CA GLU A 117 -6.04 8.31 -0.61
C GLU A 117 -6.42 6.84 -0.68
N ASP A 118 -5.43 5.95 -0.78
CA ASP A 118 -5.65 4.51 -0.76
C ASP A 118 -5.24 3.93 0.58
N PHE A 119 -6.24 3.72 1.45
CA PHE A 119 -6.06 3.21 2.80
C PHE A 119 -5.42 1.81 2.86
N THR A 120 -5.30 1.09 1.74
CA THR A 120 -4.63 -0.22 1.68
C THR A 120 -3.12 -0.12 1.46
N TRP A 121 -2.61 1.08 1.20
CA TRP A 121 -1.19 1.35 1.02
C TRP A 121 -0.69 2.38 2.03
N ALA A 122 0.55 2.20 2.48
CA ALA A 122 1.35 3.25 3.12
C ALA A 122 2.36 3.74 2.09
N VAL A 123 2.27 5.01 1.72
CA VAL A 123 3.13 5.64 0.71
C VAL A 123 3.83 6.82 1.34
N VAL A 124 5.11 6.63 1.65
CA VAL A 124 5.87 7.56 2.49
C VAL A 124 6.99 8.20 1.70
N ASP A 125 6.97 9.52 1.65
CA ASP A 125 8.17 10.32 1.41
C ASP A 125 8.94 10.44 2.73
N PHE A 126 10.08 9.74 2.81
CA PHE A 126 10.89 9.73 4.02
C PHE A 126 11.62 11.05 4.25
N SER A 127 11.85 11.85 3.21
CA SER A 127 12.47 13.17 3.33
C SER A 127 11.55 14.15 4.06
N ASP A 128 10.24 14.06 3.86
CA ASP A 128 9.24 14.85 4.59
C ASP A 128 9.22 14.55 6.10
N ALA A 129 9.57 13.32 6.48
CA ALA A 129 9.77 12.90 7.87
C ALA A 129 11.16 13.27 8.42
N GLY A 130 12.00 13.94 7.63
CA GLY A 130 13.38 14.28 7.97
C GLY A 130 14.33 13.09 7.97
N ILE A 131 13.99 12.01 7.27
CA ILE A 131 14.83 10.82 7.10
C ILE A 131 15.40 10.83 5.69
N ASP A 132 16.70 11.11 5.58
CA ASP A 132 17.44 10.91 4.33
C ASP A 132 18.30 9.65 4.48
N PHE A 133 17.91 8.56 3.80
CA PHE A 133 18.64 7.30 3.87
C PHE A 133 20.12 7.45 3.44
N ALA A 134 20.41 8.31 2.45
CA ALA A 134 21.77 8.54 1.97
C ALA A 134 22.59 9.37 2.97
N GLU A 135 22.03 10.45 3.50
CA GLU A 135 22.73 11.35 4.44
C GLU A 135 22.89 10.70 5.83
N ASN A 136 21.85 10.02 6.33
CA ASN A 136 21.87 9.37 7.63
C ASN A 136 22.60 8.01 7.63
N ASN A 137 23.08 7.55 6.46
CA ASN A 137 23.75 6.26 6.28
C ASN A 137 22.95 5.09 6.88
N ILE A 138 21.63 5.15 6.68
CA ILE A 138 20.68 4.10 7.04
C ILE A 138 19.96 3.61 5.79
N SER A 139 19.38 2.43 5.84
CA SER A 139 18.65 1.84 4.71
C SER A 139 17.20 1.58 5.08
N ILE A 140 16.34 1.47 4.08
CA ILE A 140 14.91 1.08 4.23
C ILE A 140 14.74 -0.22 5.03
N SER A 141 15.75 -1.10 5.00
CA SER A 141 15.80 -2.33 5.82
C SER A 141 15.84 -2.11 7.33
N ARG A 142 15.86 -0.87 7.80
CA ARG A 142 15.79 -0.50 9.21
C ARG A 142 14.37 -0.42 9.74
N ILE A 143 13.38 -0.38 8.85
CA ILE A 143 11.98 -0.56 9.24
C ILE A 143 11.86 -1.92 9.91
N SER A 144 11.21 -1.94 11.07
CA SER A 144 11.04 -3.15 11.87
C SER A 144 9.60 -3.45 12.24
N HIS A 145 8.74 -2.43 12.27
CA HIS A 145 7.38 -2.56 12.78
C HIS A 145 6.47 -1.50 12.17
N VAL A 146 5.24 -1.91 11.86
CA VAL A 146 4.15 -1.02 11.46
C VAL A 146 2.99 -1.22 12.42
N GLY A 147 2.45 -0.11 12.94
CA GLY A 147 1.23 -0.07 13.73
C GLY A 147 0.13 0.64 12.94
N GLU A 148 -1.09 0.11 12.96
CA GLU A 148 -2.24 0.63 12.21
C GLU A 148 -3.33 1.12 13.17
N PHE A 149 -3.86 2.32 12.91
CA PHE A 149 -4.82 3.00 13.80
C PHE A 149 -6.05 3.53 13.05
N GLY A 150 -7.17 3.46 13.76
CA GLY A 150 -8.43 4.08 13.35
C GLY A 150 -9.57 3.09 13.28
N ASP A 151 -10.72 3.62 12.92
CA ASP A 151 -11.89 2.80 12.66
C ASP A 151 -11.77 2.14 11.29
N LEU A 152 -12.23 0.90 11.16
CA LEU A 152 -12.49 0.30 9.85
C LEU A 152 -13.49 1.19 9.12
N ILE A 153 -13.00 2.02 8.19
CA ILE A 153 -13.87 2.84 7.36
C ILE A 153 -14.62 1.87 6.46
N GLU A 154 -15.88 1.61 6.78
CA GLU A 154 -16.76 0.77 5.98
C GLU A 154 -16.95 1.47 4.63
N VAL A 155 -16.13 1.09 3.64
CA VAL A 155 -16.19 1.64 2.29
C VAL A 155 -17.60 1.40 1.77
N THR A 156 -18.34 2.49 1.57
CA THR A 156 -19.67 2.42 0.97
C THR A 156 -19.51 1.78 -0.41
N GLU A 157 -20.09 0.59 -0.60
CA GLU A 157 -19.92 -0.20 -1.82
C GLU A 157 -20.06 0.68 -3.08
N PRO A 158 -19.20 0.51 -4.10
CA PRO A 158 -19.22 1.34 -5.29
C PRO A 158 -20.64 1.44 -5.87
N SER A 159 -21.13 2.66 -6.09
CA SER A 159 -22.44 2.95 -6.72
C SER A 159 -22.65 2.24 -8.06
N SER A 160 -21.58 1.68 -8.64
CA SER A 160 -21.57 0.74 -9.75
C SER A 160 -22.55 -0.42 -9.58
N ILE A 161 -22.68 -1.03 -8.39
CA ILE A 161 -23.67 -2.12 -8.17
C ILE A 161 -25.09 -1.59 -8.32
N ALA A 162 -25.38 -0.43 -7.73
CA ALA A 162 -26.67 0.23 -7.88
C ALA A 162 -26.97 0.58 -9.35
N LEU A 163 -25.98 1.07 -10.10
CA LEU A 163 -26.11 1.36 -11.53
C LEU A 163 -26.32 0.11 -12.39
N ILE A 164 -25.65 -1.01 -12.07
CA ILE A 164 -25.85 -2.30 -12.73
C ILE A 164 -27.28 -2.82 -12.46
N ILE A 165 -27.76 -2.72 -11.23
CA ILE A 165 -29.14 -3.10 -10.87
C ILE A 165 -30.16 -2.20 -11.59
N LEU A 166 -29.98 -0.88 -11.57
CA LEU A 166 -30.86 0.06 -12.28
C LEU A 166 -30.85 -0.17 -13.80
N GLY A 167 -29.68 -0.38 -14.38
CA GLY A 167 -29.52 -0.67 -15.81
C GLY A 167 -30.22 -1.97 -16.23
N THR A 168 -30.09 -3.03 -15.43
CA THR A 168 -30.74 -4.32 -15.71
C THR A 168 -32.26 -4.24 -15.55
N ILE A 169 -32.78 -3.54 -14.53
CA ILE A 169 -34.21 -3.28 -14.37
C ILE A 169 -34.74 -2.48 -15.57
N GLY A 170 -34.03 -1.45 -16.02
CA GLY A 170 -34.38 -0.66 -17.21
C GLY A 170 -34.52 -1.52 -18.46
N LEU A 171 -33.55 -2.42 -18.70
CA LEU A 171 -33.59 -3.37 -19.82
C LEU A 171 -34.76 -4.36 -19.71
N MET A 172 -35.09 -4.86 -18.51
CA MET A 172 -36.25 -5.74 -18.31
C MET A 172 -37.58 -5.04 -18.61
N ILE A 173 -37.74 -3.79 -18.17
CA ILE A 173 -38.94 -2.99 -18.44
C ILE A 173 -39.06 -2.72 -19.96
N GLN A 174 -37.95 -2.38 -20.62
CA GLN A 174 -37.92 -2.15 -22.06
C GLN A 174 -38.34 -3.39 -22.86
N ARG A 175 -37.84 -4.59 -22.49
CA ARG A 175 -38.23 -5.86 -23.13
C ARG A 175 -39.74 -6.12 -23.05
N ARG A 176 -40.39 -5.78 -21.93
CA ARG A 176 -41.84 -5.94 -21.76
C ARG A 176 -42.64 -5.02 -22.70
N ARG A 177 -42.17 -3.79 -22.96
CA ARG A 177 -42.85 -2.85 -23.87
C ARG A 177 -42.81 -3.31 -25.33
N PHE A 178 -41.70 -3.89 -25.78
CA PHE A 178 -41.58 -4.42 -27.14
C PHE A 178 -42.35 -5.74 -27.36
N ALA A 179 -42.51 -6.57 -26.34
CA ALA A 179 -43.33 -7.78 -26.44
C ALA A 179 -44.82 -7.46 -26.61
N VAL A 180 -45.32 -6.41 -25.94
CA VAL A 180 -46.72 -5.96 -26.02
C VAL A 180 -47.03 -5.30 -27.38
N SER A 181 -46.07 -4.62 -28.01
CA SER A 181 -46.31 -3.95 -29.29
C SER A 181 -46.34 -4.87 -30.52
N LYS A 182 -45.95 -6.15 -30.38
CA LYS A 182 -45.99 -7.15 -31.46
C LYS A 182 -47.32 -7.91 -31.57
N VAL A 183 -48.29 -7.62 -30.68
CA VAL A 183 -49.61 -8.28 -30.62
C VAL A 183 -50.73 -7.37 -31.18
N ARG A 184 -50.39 -6.41 -32.03
CA ARG A 184 -51.36 -5.60 -32.81
C ARG A 184 -51.09 -5.72 -34.30
#